data_AF-A0A2S2R662-F1
#
_entry.id   AF-A0A2S2R662-F1
#
_cell.length_a   1.000
_cell.length_b   1.000
_cell.length_c   1.000
_cell.angle_alpha   90.00
_cell.angle_beta   90.00
_cell.angle_gamma   90.00
#
_symmetry.space_group_name_H-M   'P 1'
#
loop_
_entity.id
_entity.type
_entity.pdbx_description
1 polymer ?
#
loop_
_entity_poly.entity_id
_entity_poly.type
_entity_poly.pdbx_seq_one_letter_code
_entity_poly.pdbx_strand_id
1 'polypeptide(L)'
;WKQILKIILDCIRFCCVNNLALRGSSNDITKSNCGIFLNLIELISSYNPIIAQHLSNSNRRTTYLSYKVQNEFICLLGNSVREKIISNIKEAKYYSIIFDSAPDISHKEQMTQIVRYVVESNDKYTIEESLIDFITTTKKTGQGLAEEILKKLSEDGLEFKNCRG
;
A
#
# COMPACT_ATOMS: atom_id res chain seq x y z
N TRP A 1 21.27 7.85 -10.96
CA TRP A 1 20.54 7.47 -9.73
C TRP A 1 19.04 7.73 -9.84
N LYS A 2 18.54 8.92 -10.22
CA LYS A 2 17.09 9.19 -10.40
C LYS A 2 16.38 8.20 -11.32
N GLN A 3 16.95 7.95 -12.50
CA GLN A 3 16.39 6.98 -13.47
C GLN A 3 16.36 5.55 -12.91
N ILE A 4 17.36 5.15 -12.13
CA ILE A 4 17.41 3.83 -11.47
C ILE A 4 16.27 3.70 -10.46
N LEU A 5 16.07 4.72 -9.61
CA LEU A 5 14.96 4.73 -8.65
C LEU A 5 13.59 4.70 -9.34
N LYS A 6 13.44 5.40 -10.47
CA LYS A 6 12.20 5.35 -11.26
C LYS A 6 11.90 3.94 -11.76
N ILE A 7 12.91 3.26 -12.33
CA ILE A 7 12.76 1.87 -12.80
C ILE A 7 12.43 0.93 -11.65
N ILE A 8 13.10 1.06 -10.50
CA ILE A 8 12.82 0.27 -9.30
C ILE A 8 11.38 0.49 -8.82
N LEU A 9 10.93 1.75 -8.76
CA LEU A 9 9.56 2.09 -8.40
C LEU A 9 8.56 1.48 -9.37
N ASP A 10 8.83 1.53 -10.68
CA ASP A 10 7.96 0.94 -11.70
C ASP A 10 7.87 -0.59 -11.57
N CYS A 11 8.98 -1.28 -11.24
CA CYS A 11 8.97 -2.72 -10.96
C CYS A 11 8.15 -3.06 -9.69
N ILE A 12 8.32 -2.29 -8.62
CA ILE A 12 7.54 -2.47 -7.38
C ILE A 12 6.06 -2.27 -7.65
N ARG A 13 5.71 -1.18 -8.35
CA ARG A 13 4.34 -0.88 -8.73
C ARG A 13 3.75 -1.96 -9.63
N PHE A 14 4.53 -2.49 -10.58
CA PHE A 14 4.11 -3.63 -11.40
C PHE A 14 3.74 -4.84 -10.53
N CYS A 15 4.58 -5.20 -9.54
CA CYS A 15 4.25 -6.27 -8.62
C CYS A 15 2.98 -5.97 -7.81
N CYS A 16 2.83 -4.76 -7.27
CA CYS A 16 1.66 -4.37 -6.47
C CYS A 16 0.35 -4.43 -7.27
N VAL A 17 0.32 -3.86 -8.48
CA VAL A 17 -0.90 -3.80 -9.33
C VAL A 17 -1.33 -5.20 -9.78
N ASN A 18 -0.39 -6.12 -9.95
CA ASN A 18 -0.66 -7.50 -10.39
C ASN A 18 -0.75 -8.50 -9.21
N ASN A 19 -0.78 -8.02 -7.96
CA ASN A 19 -0.83 -8.87 -6.76
C ASN A 19 0.30 -9.93 -6.71
N LEU A 20 1.50 -9.56 -7.16
CA LEU A 20 2.67 -10.45 -7.21
C LEU A 20 3.52 -10.29 -5.95
N ALA A 21 4.00 -11.42 -5.42
CA ALA A 21 4.97 -11.40 -4.33
C ALA A 21 6.31 -10.78 -4.81
N LEU A 22 6.77 -9.73 -4.14
CA LEU A 22 8.04 -9.08 -4.52
C LEU A 22 9.26 -9.96 -4.18
N ARG A 23 9.23 -10.64 -3.04
CA ARG A 23 10.39 -11.27 -2.42
C ARG A 23 10.38 -12.78 -2.57
N GLY A 24 11.58 -13.34 -2.70
CA GLY A 24 11.82 -14.76 -2.50
C GLY A 24 12.58 -15.02 -1.20
N SER A 25 13.12 -16.23 -1.06
CA SER A 25 13.92 -16.62 0.11
C SER A 25 15.37 -16.13 0.07
N SER A 26 15.81 -15.51 -1.02
CA SER A 26 17.12 -14.88 -1.16
C SER A 26 17.00 -13.38 -1.44
N ASN A 27 17.95 -12.59 -0.94
CA ASN A 27 18.12 -11.17 -1.31
C ASN A 27 19.19 -10.97 -2.41
N ASP A 28 19.77 -12.07 -2.90
CA ASP A 28 20.81 -12.09 -3.92
C ASP A 28 20.19 -12.30 -5.29
N ILE A 29 20.29 -11.29 -6.17
CA ILE A 29 19.72 -11.29 -7.53
C ILE A 29 20.23 -12.44 -8.39
N THR A 30 21.43 -12.98 -8.10
CA THR A 30 22.02 -14.07 -8.88
C THR A 30 21.45 -15.45 -8.55
N LYS A 31 20.60 -15.55 -7.52
CA LYS A 31 20.01 -16.82 -7.08
C LYS A 31 18.59 -16.97 -7.61
N SER A 32 18.23 -18.19 -7.98
CA SER A 32 16.91 -18.54 -8.55
C SER A 32 15.72 -18.20 -7.66
N ASN A 33 15.93 -18.07 -6.35
CA ASN A 33 14.92 -17.78 -5.34
C ASN A 33 14.94 -16.33 -4.85
N CYS A 34 15.40 -15.37 -5.66
CA CYS A 34 15.53 -13.96 -5.28
C CYS A 34 14.18 -13.18 -5.29
N GLY A 35 13.15 -13.75 -5.92
CA GLY A 35 11.80 -13.17 -5.97
C GLY A 35 11.52 -12.38 -7.24
N ILE A 36 10.24 -12.10 -7.48
CA ILE A 36 9.77 -11.51 -8.75
C ILE A 36 10.37 -10.12 -8.97
N PHE A 37 10.52 -9.31 -7.91
CA PHE A 37 11.11 -7.98 -8.04
C PHE A 37 12.56 -8.03 -8.57
N LEU A 38 13.39 -8.90 -8.01
CA LEU A 38 14.79 -9.02 -8.44
C LEU A 38 14.90 -9.66 -9.83
N ASN A 39 14.06 -10.66 -10.14
CA ASN A 39 13.96 -11.24 -11.48
C ASN A 39 13.56 -10.18 -12.54
N LEU A 40 12.64 -9.27 -12.23
CA LEU A 40 12.25 -8.17 -13.12
C LEU A 40 13.40 -7.19 -13.35
N ILE A 41 14.17 -6.86 -12.30
CA ILE A 41 15.34 -5.99 -12.42
C ILE A 41 16.42 -6.65 -13.29
N GLU A 42 16.66 -7.95 -13.12
CA GLU A 42 17.58 -8.73 -13.96
C GLU A 42 17.12 -8.74 -15.42
N LEU A 43 15.83 -9.00 -15.67
CA LEU A 43 15.25 -8.93 -17.01
C LEU A 43 15.44 -7.56 -17.65
N ILE A 44 15.12 -6.48 -16.92
CA ILE A 44 15.29 -5.11 -17.43
C ILE A 44 16.77 -4.81 -17.70
N SER A 45 17.69 -5.35 -16.90
CA SER A 45 19.13 -5.17 -17.13
C SER A 45 19.59 -5.67 -18.49
N SER A 46 18.91 -6.69 -19.05
CA SER A 46 19.21 -7.22 -20.39
C SER A 46 18.89 -6.23 -21.52
N TYR A 47 18.01 -5.25 -21.26
CA TYR A 47 17.53 -4.29 -22.26
C TYR A 47 17.84 -2.83 -21.89
N ASN A 48 18.27 -2.57 -20.66
CA ASN A 48 18.54 -1.23 -20.16
C ASN A 48 20.00 -1.12 -19.68
N PRO A 49 20.87 -0.41 -20.43
CA PRO A 49 22.30 -0.31 -20.10
C PRO A 49 22.56 0.40 -18.77
N ILE A 50 21.65 1.27 -18.32
CA ILE A 50 21.77 1.98 -17.04
C ILE A 50 21.60 1.02 -15.88
N ILE A 51 20.63 0.09 -15.97
CA ILE A 51 20.45 -0.95 -14.96
C ILE A 51 21.57 -1.98 -15.06
N ALA A 52 21.99 -2.40 -16.26
CA ALA A 52 23.13 -3.30 -16.43
C ALA A 52 24.41 -2.77 -15.75
N GLN A 53 24.75 -1.51 -16.02
CA GLN A 53 25.90 -0.85 -15.40
C GLN A 53 25.71 -0.65 -13.89
N HIS A 54 24.47 -0.48 -13.42
CA HIS A 54 24.17 -0.37 -12.01
C HIS A 54 24.40 -1.68 -11.27
N LEU A 55 24.03 -2.82 -11.87
CA LEU A 55 24.23 -4.16 -11.31
C LEU A 55 25.70 -4.62 -11.36
N SER A 56 26.44 -4.27 -12.42
CA SER A 56 27.83 -4.73 -12.60
C SER A 56 28.85 -4.04 -11.68
N ASN A 57 28.48 -2.91 -11.06
CA ASN A 57 29.41 -2.10 -10.29
C ASN A 57 29.57 -2.64 -8.85
N SER A 58 30.47 -3.62 -8.69
CA SER A 58 30.77 -4.32 -7.43
C SER A 58 31.26 -3.40 -6.29
N ASN A 59 31.77 -2.22 -6.61
CA ASN A 59 32.28 -1.25 -5.62
C ASN A 59 31.20 -0.30 -5.06
N ARG A 60 29.93 -0.42 -5.50
CA ARG A 60 28.84 0.44 -4.99
C ARG A 60 28.25 -0.07 -3.68
N ARG A 61 28.28 0.78 -2.66
CA ARG A 61 27.62 0.54 -1.37
C ARG A 61 26.08 0.58 -1.41
N THR A 62 25.48 1.10 -2.49
CA THR A 62 24.03 1.36 -2.56
C THR A 62 23.43 0.80 -3.84
N THR A 63 22.70 -0.32 -3.72
CA THR A 63 22.01 -0.98 -4.84
C THR A 63 20.55 -0.54 -4.98
N TYR A 64 19.93 -0.05 -3.91
CA TYR A 64 18.48 0.24 -3.83
C TYR A 64 17.56 -0.99 -4.00
N LEU A 65 18.13 -2.20 -4.05
CA LEU A 65 17.38 -3.43 -4.29
C LEU A 65 16.99 -4.16 -3.00
N SER A 66 17.47 -3.69 -1.85
CA SER A 66 17.24 -4.35 -0.57
C SER A 66 15.76 -4.33 -0.18
N TYR A 67 15.36 -5.31 0.62
CA TYR A 67 14.01 -5.39 1.16
C TYR A 67 13.59 -4.12 1.93
N LYS A 68 14.54 -3.42 2.56
CA LYS A 68 14.29 -2.16 3.27
C LYS A 68 13.81 -1.07 2.31
N VAL A 69 14.51 -0.90 1.18
CA VAL A 69 14.14 0.08 0.16
C VAL A 69 12.83 -0.31 -0.52
N GLN A 70 12.61 -1.60 -0.77
CA GLN A 70 11.32 -2.09 -1.28
C GLN A 70 10.16 -1.72 -0.33
N ASN A 71 10.33 -1.95 0.98
CA ASN A 71 9.32 -1.57 1.98
C ASN A 71 9.06 -0.06 2.00
N GLU A 72 10.11 0.76 1.92
CA GLU A 72 9.97 2.21 1.88
C GLU A 72 9.13 2.66 0.68
N PHE A 73 9.41 2.13 -0.50
CA PHE A 73 8.61 2.41 -1.70
C PHE A 73 7.17 1.92 -1.57
N ILE A 74 6.93 0.73 -1.02
CA ILE A 74 5.58 0.22 -0.76
C ILE A 74 4.83 1.16 0.19
N CYS A 75 5.45 1.61 1.27
CA CYS A 75 4.84 2.56 2.21
C CYS A 75 4.52 3.89 1.52
N LEU A 76 5.42 4.43 0.70
CA LEU A 76 5.19 5.68 -0.03
C LEU A 76 4.05 5.55 -1.04
N LEU A 77 3.99 4.44 -1.79
CA LEU A 77 2.91 4.15 -2.73
C LEU A 77 1.58 3.99 -1.99
N GLY A 78 1.56 3.21 -0.90
CA GLY A 78 0.37 3.00 -0.07
C GLY A 78 -0.15 4.31 0.51
N ASN A 79 0.73 5.16 1.04
CA ASN A 79 0.36 6.47 1.56
C ASN A 79 -0.21 7.37 0.46
N SER A 80 0.39 7.40 -0.72
CA SER A 80 -0.12 8.20 -1.84
C SER A 80 -1.52 7.77 -2.29
N VAL A 81 -1.78 6.46 -2.36
CA VAL A 81 -3.11 5.92 -2.66
C VAL A 81 -4.10 6.29 -1.56
N ARG A 82 -3.70 6.10 -0.29
CA ARG A 82 -4.52 6.43 0.87
C ARG A 82 -4.90 7.91 0.90
N GLU A 83 -3.94 8.81 0.72
CA GLU A 83 -4.17 10.26 0.67
C GLU A 83 -5.19 10.62 -0.41
N LYS A 84 -5.09 10.01 -1.59
CA LYS A 84 -6.06 10.24 -2.67
C LYS A 84 -7.46 9.75 -2.30
N ILE A 85 -7.58 8.57 -1.70
CA ILE A 85 -8.87 8.05 -1.22
C ILE A 85 -9.47 8.99 -0.16
N ILE A 86 -8.70 9.42 0.83
CA ILE A 86 -9.16 10.35 1.88
C ILE A 86 -9.58 11.70 1.27
N SER A 87 -8.87 12.21 0.26
CA SER A 87 -9.27 13.41 -0.48
C SER A 87 -10.64 13.22 -1.15
N ASN A 88 -10.83 12.11 -1.86
CA ASN A 88 -12.10 11.82 -2.54
C ASN A 88 -13.27 11.69 -1.54
N ILE A 89 -13.05 11.07 -0.37
CA ILE A 89 -14.06 10.98 0.69
C ILE A 89 -14.43 12.37 1.21
N LYS A 90 -13.44 13.25 1.40
CA LYS A 90 -13.67 14.62 1.85
C LYS A 90 -14.42 15.45 0.81
N GLU A 91 -14.11 15.28 -0.47
CA GLU A 91 -14.82 15.89 -1.60
C GLU A 91 -16.29 15.43 -1.65
N ALA A 92 -16.55 14.14 -1.43
CA ALA A 92 -17.90 13.59 -1.35
C ALA A 92 -18.72 14.14 -0.17
N LYS A 93 -18.05 14.72 0.83
CA LYS A 93 -18.57 15.22 2.12
C LYS A 93 -19.19 14.13 2.99
N TYR A 94 -20.17 13.39 2.50
CA TYR A 94 -20.87 12.33 3.21
C TYR A 94 -20.35 10.95 2.84
N TYR A 95 -20.27 10.08 3.83
CA TYR A 95 -19.76 8.73 3.69
C TYR A 95 -20.43 7.78 4.68
N SER A 96 -20.28 6.48 4.42
CA SER A 96 -20.63 5.41 5.34
C SER A 96 -19.39 4.62 5.71
N ILE A 97 -19.38 4.07 6.92
CA ILE A 97 -18.25 3.27 7.42
C ILE A 97 -18.64 1.80 7.51
N ILE A 98 -17.72 0.94 7.11
CA ILE A 98 -17.86 -0.51 7.27
C ILE A 98 -16.62 -0.96 8.03
N PHE A 99 -16.86 -1.51 9.20
CA PHE A 99 -15.82 -2.10 10.04
C PHE A 99 -16.13 -3.57 10.24
N ASP A 100 -15.22 -4.43 9.80
CA ASP A 100 -15.35 -5.89 9.95
C ASP A 100 -14.16 -6.44 10.71
N SER A 101 -14.45 -7.17 11.80
CA SER A 101 -13.45 -7.75 12.70
C SER A 101 -13.28 -9.23 12.41
N ALA A 102 -12.06 -9.62 12.03
CA ALA A 102 -11.68 -11.01 11.84
C ALA A 102 -10.49 -11.37 12.76
N PRO A 103 -10.44 -12.59 13.32
CA PRO A 103 -9.25 -13.09 13.98
C PRO A 103 -8.15 -13.31 12.93
N ASP A 104 -6.99 -12.68 13.13
CA ASP A 104 -5.80 -12.89 12.31
C ASP A 104 -5.09 -14.21 12.69
N ILE A 105 -4.15 -14.67 11.84
CA ILE A 105 -3.32 -15.88 11.98
C ILE A 105 -2.61 -15.93 13.34
N SER A 106 -2.35 -14.78 13.96
CA SER A 106 -1.74 -14.64 15.29
C SER A 106 -2.74 -14.64 16.46
N HIS A 107 -4.01 -14.98 16.22
CA HIS A 107 -5.13 -14.89 17.16
C HIS A 107 -5.41 -13.48 17.72
N LYS A 108 -4.89 -12.44 17.05
CA LYS A 108 -5.22 -11.04 17.34
C LYS A 108 -6.43 -10.61 16.53
N GLU A 109 -7.34 -9.86 17.13
CA GLU A 109 -8.46 -9.29 16.37
C GLU A 109 -7.95 -8.13 15.51
N GLN A 110 -8.19 -8.23 14.20
CA GLN A 110 -7.94 -7.16 13.26
C GLN A 110 -9.27 -6.69 12.69
N MET A 111 -9.45 -5.38 12.67
CA MET A 111 -10.63 -4.73 12.14
C MET A 111 -10.25 -4.03 10.83
N THR A 112 -10.94 -4.38 9.75
CA THR A 112 -10.80 -3.71 8.46
C THR A 112 -11.59 -2.40 8.48
N GLN A 113 -11.00 -1.31 7.99
CA GLN A 113 -11.67 -0.03 7.82
C GLN A 113 -11.99 0.15 6.34
N ILE A 114 -13.27 0.10 5.98
CA ILE A 114 -13.75 0.37 4.63
C ILE A 114 -14.65 1.60 4.68
N VAL A 115 -14.49 2.50 3.71
CA VAL A 115 -15.35 3.68 3.57
C VAL A 115 -16.07 3.63 2.24
N ARG A 116 -17.38 3.81 2.27
CA ARG A 116 -18.25 3.92 1.10
C ARG A 116 -18.63 5.38 0.90
N TYR A 117 -18.43 5.91 -0.31
CA TYR A 117 -18.67 7.32 -0.63
C TYR A 117 -19.10 7.48 -2.09
N VAL A 118 -19.68 8.64 -2.42
CA VAL A 118 -20.12 8.96 -3.78
C VAL A 118 -19.02 9.74 -4.49
N VAL A 119 -18.64 9.28 -5.68
CA VAL A 119 -17.71 9.96 -6.57
C VAL A 119 -18.49 10.54 -7.74
N GLU A 120 -18.27 11.82 -7.99
CA GLU A 120 -18.80 12.53 -9.16
C GLU A 120 -17.71 12.60 -10.23
N SER A 121 -18.01 12.10 -11.42
CA SER A 121 -17.10 12.18 -12.57
C SER A 121 -17.90 12.35 -13.87
N ASN A 122 -17.61 13.40 -14.63
CA ASN A 122 -18.26 13.70 -15.91
C ASN A 122 -19.80 13.65 -15.81
N ASP A 123 -20.38 14.37 -14.84
CA ASP A 123 -21.82 14.44 -14.54
C ASP A 123 -22.47 13.08 -14.23
N LYS A 124 -21.67 12.08 -13.80
CA LYS A 124 -22.15 10.79 -13.33
C LYS A 124 -21.73 10.57 -11.88
N TYR A 125 -22.64 9.99 -11.11
CA TYR A 125 -22.41 9.59 -9.72
C TYR A 125 -22.21 8.09 -9.65
N THR A 126 -21.08 7.68 -9.07
CA THR A 126 -20.78 6.28 -8.78
C THR A 126 -20.53 6.09 -7.29
N ILE A 127 -20.92 4.95 -6.76
CA ILE A 127 -20.57 4.57 -5.39
C ILE A 127 -19.21 3.87 -5.44
N GLU A 128 -18.27 4.36 -4.66
CA GLU A 128 -16.97 3.70 -4.44
C GLU A 128 -16.88 3.17 -3.02
N GLU A 129 -16.23 2.03 -2.88
CA GLU A 129 -15.82 1.45 -1.60
C GLU A 129 -14.31 1.33 -1.59
N SER A 130 -13.68 1.85 -0.56
CA SER A 130 -12.22 1.82 -0.46
C SER A 130 -11.78 1.29 0.89
N LEU A 131 -10.89 0.30 0.86
CA LEU A 131 -10.14 -0.12 2.03
C LEU A 131 -9.16 0.99 2.41
N ILE A 132 -9.26 1.46 3.64
CA ILE A 132 -8.42 2.52 4.18
C ILE A 132 -7.27 1.92 4.97
N ASP A 133 -7.59 1.03 5.92
CA ASP A 133 -6.62 0.53 6.89
C ASP A 133 -7.02 -0.81 7.52
N PHE A 134 -6.06 -1.40 8.22
CA PHE A 134 -6.25 -2.49 9.17
C PHE A 134 -5.91 -2.00 10.58
N ILE A 135 -6.87 -2.13 11.50
CA ILE A 135 -6.72 -1.74 12.90
C ILE A 135 -6.51 -3.00 13.73
N THR A 136 -5.35 -3.12 14.38
CA THR A 136 -5.19 -4.18 15.39
C THR A 136 -5.89 -3.76 16.67
N THR A 137 -6.96 -4.46 17.04
CA THR A 137 -7.69 -4.20 18.27
C THR A 137 -7.40 -5.25 19.34
N THR A 138 -7.36 -4.80 20.58
CA THR A 138 -7.37 -5.69 21.76
C THR A 138 -8.68 -5.58 22.52
N LYS A 139 -9.58 -4.70 22.05
CA LYS A 139 -10.85 -4.39 22.70
C LYS A 139 -11.93 -5.29 22.10
N LYS A 140 -12.69 -5.95 22.95
CA LYS A 140 -13.81 -6.82 22.54
C LYS A 140 -15.17 -6.25 22.93
N THR A 141 -15.20 -5.14 23.66
CA THR A 141 -16.44 -4.49 24.09
C THR A 141 -16.93 -3.54 23.03
N GLY A 142 -18.25 -3.42 22.85
CA GLY A 142 -18.83 -2.48 21.88
C GLY A 142 -18.37 -1.04 22.09
N GLN A 143 -18.23 -0.59 23.35
CA GLN A 143 -17.68 0.73 23.67
C GLN A 143 -16.22 0.88 23.22
N GLY A 144 -15.37 -0.12 23.51
CA GLY A 144 -13.95 -0.04 23.15
C GLY A 144 -13.75 0.00 21.63
N LEU A 145 -14.55 -0.76 20.88
CA LEU A 145 -14.54 -0.71 19.41
C LEU A 145 -15.01 0.65 18.88
N ALA A 146 -16.07 1.22 19.45
CA ALA A 146 -16.56 2.54 19.06
C ALA A 146 -15.50 3.65 19.30
N GLU A 147 -14.80 3.60 20.43
CA GLU A 147 -13.71 4.54 20.74
C GLU A 147 -12.56 4.42 19.73
N GLU A 148 -12.16 3.20 19.35
CA GLU A 148 -11.13 2.97 18.33
C GLU A 148 -11.54 3.46 16.94
N ILE A 149 -12.79 3.20 16.54
CA ILE A 149 -13.36 3.69 15.28
C ILE A 149 -13.35 5.22 15.24
N LEU A 150 -13.85 5.89 16.28
CA LEU A 150 -13.88 7.36 16.34
C LEU A 150 -12.48 7.96 16.35
N LYS A 151 -11.55 7.33 17.08
CA LYS A 151 -10.14 7.74 17.07
C LYS A 151 -9.54 7.63 15.67
N LYS A 152 -9.76 6.51 14.97
CA LYS A 152 -9.24 6.30 13.62
C LYS A 152 -9.79 7.31 12.63
N LEU A 153 -11.10 7.56 12.65
CA LEU A 153 -11.74 8.58 11.80
C LEU A 153 -11.14 9.97 12.04
N SER A 154 -10.88 10.32 13.30
CA SER A 154 -10.22 11.58 13.66
C SER A 154 -8.79 11.67 13.12
N GLU A 155 -7.98 10.60 13.23
CA GLU A 155 -6.63 10.52 12.67
C GLU A 155 -6.62 10.67 11.13
N ASP A 156 -7.68 10.20 10.47
CA ASP A 156 -7.87 10.32 9.02
C ASP A 156 -8.41 11.70 8.59
N GLY A 157 -8.76 12.54 9.57
CA GLY A 157 -9.43 13.82 9.36
C GLY A 157 -10.83 13.66 8.75
N LEU A 158 -11.49 12.54 9.03
CA LEU A 158 -12.87 12.25 8.62
C LEU A 158 -13.82 12.57 9.77
N GLU A 159 -14.70 13.56 9.56
CA GLU A 159 -15.61 14.02 10.61
C GLU A 159 -16.81 13.08 10.76
N PHE A 160 -16.95 12.44 11.92
CA PHE A 160 -18.08 11.55 12.22
C PHE A 160 -19.46 12.20 11.99
N LYS A 161 -19.59 13.52 12.16
CA LYS A 161 -20.83 14.27 11.89
C LYS A 161 -21.31 14.17 10.43
N ASN A 162 -20.43 13.81 9.50
CA ASN A 162 -20.74 13.59 8.09
C ASN A 162 -21.00 12.12 7.75
N CYS A 163 -20.79 11.21 8.71
CA CYS A 163 -21.15 9.80 8.56
C CYS A 163 -22.68 9.65 8.46
N ARG A 164 -23.17 8.85 7.52
CA ARG A 164 -24.61 8.64 7.24
C ARG A 164 -25.05 7.18 7.31
N GLY A 165 -24.15 6.26 7.62
CA GLY A 165 -24.40 4.83 7.77
C GLY A 165 -23.21 4.12 8.39
#